data_AF-A0A656JRG0-F1
#
_entry.id   AF-A0A656JRG0-F1
#
_cell.length_a   1.000
_cell.length_b   1.000
_cell.length_c   1.000
_cell.angle_alpha   90.00
_cell.angle_beta   90.00
_cell.angle_gamma   90.00
#
_symmetry.space_group_name_H-M   'P 1'
#
loop_
_entity.id
_entity.type
_entity.pdbx_description
1 polymer ?
#
loop_
_entity_poly.entity_id
_entity_poly.type
_entity_poly.pdbx_seq_one_letter_code
_entity_poly.pdbx_strand_id
1 'polypeptide(L)'
;EQYGGSLKVRQALGALREGISADLTADLAKMPKWQHLNADALSIIADLVVKSVFAMLPELIDPPPASLAPHLTPQAKITQQLRFIFIGARHWRGLGSHD
;
A
#
# COMPACT_ATOMS: atom_id res chain seq x y z
N GLU A 1 21.86 19.32 11.64
CA GLU A 1 21.55 17.99 12.25
C GLU A 1 20.06 17.62 12.05
N GLN A 2 19.56 17.63 10.81
CA GLN A 2 18.13 17.48 10.51
C GLN A 2 17.67 16.06 10.13
N TYR A 3 18.45 15.03 10.45
CA TYR A 3 18.11 13.62 10.21
C TYR A 3 18.28 12.74 11.47
N GLY A 4 18.08 13.32 12.65
CA GLY A 4 18.27 12.69 13.97
C GLY A 4 17.09 11.86 14.48
N GLY A 5 16.26 11.28 13.61
CA GLY A 5 15.35 10.21 14.06
C GLY A 5 16.20 9.02 14.51
N SER A 6 16.07 8.58 15.77
CA SER A 6 16.82 7.42 16.29
C SER A 6 16.74 6.26 15.30
N LEU A 7 17.88 5.68 14.89
CA LEU A 7 17.94 4.53 13.98
C LEU A 7 16.95 3.43 14.41
N LYS A 8 16.80 3.25 15.72
CA LYS A 8 15.85 2.32 16.35
C LYS A 8 14.40 2.63 15.99
N VAL A 9 14.01 3.91 15.92
CA VAL A 9 12.66 4.34 15.52
C VAL A 9 12.41 4.01 14.05
N ARG A 10 13.38 4.28 13.17
CA ARG A 10 13.25 3.93 11.74
C ARG A 10 13.13 2.42 11.54
N GLN A 11 13.91 1.64 12.28
CA GLN A 11 13.85 0.17 12.25
C GLN A 11 12.51 -0.35 12.78
N ALA A 12 12.01 0.20 13.90
CA ALA A 12 10.71 -0.17 14.44
C ALA A 12 9.56 0.16 13.47
N LEU A 13 9.61 1.32 12.81
CA LEU A 13 8.61 1.71 11.82
C LEU A 13 8.68 0.84 10.55
N GLY A 14 9.90 0.46 10.14
CA GLY A 14 10.12 -0.52 9.08
C GLY A 14 9.50 -1.88 9.41
N ALA A 15 9.79 -2.42 10.60
CA ALA A 15 9.24 -3.69 11.07
C ALA A 15 7.71 -3.67 11.18
N LEU A 16 7.13 -2.56 11.68
CA LEU A 16 5.68 -2.39 11.72
C LEU A 16 5.07 -2.48 10.32
N ARG A 17 5.66 -1.78 9.36
CA ARG A 17 5.19 -1.77 7.97
C ARG A 17 5.31 -3.15 7.33
N GLU A 18 6.42 -3.84 7.54
CA GLU A 18 6.63 -5.22 7.07
C GLU A 18 5.59 -6.17 7.67
N GLY A 19 5.28 -6.04 8.97
CA GLY A 19 4.23 -6.81 9.62
C GLY A 19 2.85 -6.59 9.00
N ILE A 20 2.46 -5.34 8.77
CA ILE A 20 1.17 -5.01 8.13
C ILE A 20 1.11 -5.57 6.69
N SER A 21 2.20 -5.48 5.93
CA SER A 21 2.28 -6.06 4.58
C SER A 21 2.18 -7.59 4.62
N ALA A 22 2.81 -8.25 5.59
CA ALA A 22 2.74 -9.70 5.75
C ALA A 22 1.31 -10.16 6.10
N ASP A 23 0.64 -9.47 7.02
CA ASP A 23 -0.76 -9.74 7.37
C ASP A 23 -1.69 -9.57 6.16
N LEU A 24 -1.52 -8.47 5.40
CA LEU A 24 -2.30 -8.25 4.19
C LEU A 24 -2.01 -9.31 3.12
N THR A 25 -0.77 -9.76 2.97
CA THR A 25 -0.40 -10.85 2.05
C THR A 25 -1.14 -12.14 2.43
N ALA A 26 -1.14 -12.49 3.72
CA ALA A 26 -1.83 -13.67 4.23
C ALA A 26 -3.34 -13.58 4.01
N ASP A 27 -3.94 -12.41 4.17
CA ASP A 27 -5.37 -12.21 3.92
C ASP A 27 -5.73 -12.26 2.45
N LEU A 28 -4.91 -11.68 1.56
CA LEU A 28 -5.11 -11.79 0.11
C LEU A 28 -5.03 -13.25 -0.35
N ALA A 29 -4.10 -14.04 0.20
CA ALA A 29 -3.95 -15.46 -0.12
C ALA A 29 -5.18 -16.31 0.23
N LYS A 30 -5.97 -15.90 1.22
CA LYS A 30 -7.23 -16.57 1.60
C LYS A 30 -8.39 -16.27 0.65
N MET A 31 -8.28 -15.25 -0.22
CA MET A 31 -9.39 -14.83 -1.07
C MET A 31 -9.40 -15.57 -2.42
N PRO A 32 -10.52 -16.21 -2.81
CA PRO A 32 -10.59 -16.98 -4.07
C PRO A 32 -10.26 -16.17 -5.34
N LYS A 33 -10.58 -14.87 -5.34
CA LYS A 33 -10.34 -13.96 -6.46
C LYS A 33 -8.88 -13.76 -6.84
N TRP A 34 -7.93 -14.09 -5.94
CA TRP A 34 -6.50 -13.87 -6.15
C TRP A 34 -5.71 -15.17 -6.39
N GLN A 35 -6.38 -16.32 -6.55
CA GLN A 35 -5.73 -17.63 -6.71
C GLN A 35 -4.84 -17.76 -7.96
N HIS A 36 -4.99 -16.86 -8.94
CA HIS A 36 -4.13 -16.82 -10.13
C HIS A 36 -2.74 -16.24 -9.85
N LEU A 37 -2.50 -15.70 -8.65
CA LEU A 37 -1.24 -15.09 -8.24
C LEU A 37 -0.52 -15.98 -7.23
N ASN A 38 0.79 -16.11 -7.37
CA ASN A 38 1.64 -16.77 -6.38
C ASN A 38 1.88 -15.87 -5.15
N ALA A 39 2.45 -16.43 -4.09
CA ALA A 39 2.71 -15.70 -2.85
C ALA A 39 3.59 -14.45 -3.04
N ASP A 40 4.58 -14.51 -3.93
CA ASP A 40 5.48 -13.38 -4.21
C ASP A 40 4.73 -12.22 -4.89
N ALA A 41 3.85 -12.51 -5.85
CA ALA A 41 3.00 -11.50 -6.48
C ALA A 41 2.02 -10.88 -5.47
N LEU A 42 1.44 -11.69 -4.58
CA LEU A 42 0.57 -11.20 -3.50
C LEU A 42 1.32 -10.29 -2.52
N SER A 43 2.57 -10.64 -2.18
CA SER A 43 3.44 -9.81 -1.34
C SER A 43 3.73 -8.45 -1.96
N ILE A 44 3.99 -8.40 -3.27
CA ILE A 44 4.21 -7.14 -4.00
C ILE A 44 2.95 -6.27 -3.99
N ILE A 45 1.77 -6.86 -4.20
CA ILE A 45 0.50 -6.12 -4.14
C ILE A 45 0.28 -5.57 -2.72
N ALA A 46 0.48 -6.40 -1.70
CA ALA A 46 0.31 -6.00 -0.31
C ALA A 46 1.26 -4.85 0.04
N ASP A 47 2.54 -4.97 -0.30
CA ASP A 47 3.52 -3.91 -0.09
C ASP A 47 3.12 -2.62 -0.82
N LEU A 48 2.71 -2.68 -2.09
CA LEU A 48 2.24 -1.52 -2.84
C LEU A 48 1.06 -0.82 -2.16
N VAL A 49 0.05 -1.58 -1.72
CA VAL A 49 -1.10 -1.06 -0.98
C VAL A 49 -0.65 -0.34 0.30
N VAL A 50 0.20 -0.99 1.10
CA VAL A 50 0.71 -0.41 2.36
C VAL A 50 1.55 0.83 2.07
N LYS A 51 2.41 0.82 1.03
CA LYS A 51 3.18 1.99 0.58
C LYS A 51 2.24 3.17 0.29
N SER A 52 1.18 2.95 -0.47
CA SER A 52 0.24 3.99 -0.88
C SER A 52 -0.53 4.59 0.30
N VAL A 53 -1.00 3.76 1.23
CA VAL A 53 -1.71 4.23 2.43
C VAL A 53 -0.77 5.02 3.34
N PHE A 54 0.44 4.51 3.60
CA PHE A 54 1.42 5.21 4.45
C PHE A 54 1.88 6.53 3.84
N ALA A 55 2.05 6.60 2.51
CA ALA A 55 2.40 7.83 1.82
C ALA A 55 1.31 8.91 1.90
N MET A 56 0.06 8.52 2.17
CA MET A 56 -1.07 9.43 2.34
C MET A 56 -1.18 10.01 3.76
N LEU A 57 -0.53 9.40 4.76
CA LEU A 57 -0.61 9.83 6.16
C LEU A 57 -0.28 11.32 6.38
N PRO A 58 0.73 11.92 5.72
CA PRO A 58 1.00 13.35 5.86
C PRO A 58 -0.19 14.22 5.42
N GLU A 59 -0.91 13.81 4.37
CA GLU A 59 -2.08 14.53 3.83
C GLU A 59 -3.31 14.43 4.75
N LEU A 60 -3.27 13.59 5.80
CA LEU A 60 -4.34 13.42 6.78
C LEU A 60 -4.12 14.20 8.08
N ILE A 61 -2.92 14.75 8.29
CA ILE A 61 -2.56 15.47 9.51
C ILE A 61 -3.14 16.90 9.47
N ASP A 62 -2.97 17.58 8.34
CA ASP A 62 -3.45 18.94 8.15
C ASP A 62 -4.81 18.96 7.44
N PRO A 63 -5.72 19.90 7.78
CA PRO A 63 -6.99 20.02 7.10
C PRO A 63 -6.75 20.40 5.62
N PRO A 64 -7.50 19.78 4.68
CA PRO A 64 -7.34 20.08 3.26
C PRO A 64 -7.76 21.52 2.95
N PRO A 65 -7.19 22.15 1.91
CA PRO A 65 -7.61 23.49 1.47
C PRO A 65 -9.11 23.54 1.16
N ALA A 66 -9.78 24.62 1.52
CA ALA A 66 -11.22 24.79 1.31
C ALA A 66 -11.64 24.73 -0.18
N SER A 67 -10.71 24.99 -1.10
CA SER A 67 -10.92 24.93 -2.56
C SER A 67 -10.52 23.60 -3.20
N LEU A 68 -10.23 22.57 -2.41
CA LEU A 68 -9.78 21.28 -2.94
C LEU A 68 -10.91 20.58 -3.67
N ALA A 69 -10.67 20.18 -4.92
CA ALA A 69 -11.65 19.43 -5.70
C ALA A 69 -12.03 18.12 -4.98
N PRO A 70 -13.31 17.66 -5.02
CA PRO A 70 -13.75 16.50 -4.25
C PRO A 70 -12.93 15.22 -4.47
N HIS A 71 -12.45 14.99 -5.70
CA HIS A 71 -11.63 13.82 -6.05
C HIS A 71 -10.19 13.89 -5.55
N LEU A 72 -9.72 15.08 -5.14
CA LEU A 72 -8.39 15.30 -4.56
C LEU A 72 -8.40 15.24 -3.04
N THR A 73 -9.58 15.16 -2.41
CA THR A 73 -9.64 14.95 -0.96
C THR A 73 -8.85 13.69 -0.58
N PRO A 74 -8.14 13.68 0.56
CA PRO A 74 -7.30 12.54 0.92
C PRO A 74 -8.03 11.21 0.88
N GLN A 75 -9.28 11.18 1.37
CA GLN A 75 -10.16 10.03 1.33
C GLN A 75 -10.50 9.59 -0.11
N ALA A 76 -10.89 10.51 -0.99
CA ALA A 76 -11.23 10.16 -2.37
C ALA A 76 -9.99 9.66 -3.12
N LYS A 77 -8.85 10.35 -2.97
CA LYS A 77 -7.59 10.01 -3.63
C LYS A 77 -7.08 8.63 -3.19
N ILE A 78 -7.06 8.31 -1.89
CA ILE A 78 -6.65 6.96 -1.45
C ILE A 78 -7.61 5.89 -1.95
N THR A 79 -8.92 6.18 -1.96
CA THR A 79 -9.92 5.24 -2.47
C THR A 79 -9.70 4.94 -3.95
N GLN A 80 -9.43 5.96 -4.77
CA GLN A 80 -9.18 5.76 -6.19
C GLN A 80 -7.84 5.05 -6.45
N GLN A 81 -6.80 5.37 -5.68
CA GLN A 81 -5.51 4.67 -5.78
C GLN A 81 -5.65 3.18 -5.44
N LEU A 82 -6.33 2.83 -4.34
CA LEU A 82 -6.57 1.43 -3.97
C LEU A 82 -7.42 0.71 -5.01
N ARG A 83 -8.47 1.35 -5.55
CA ARG A 83 -9.25 0.79 -6.66
C ARG A 83 -8.37 0.52 -7.88
N PHE A 84 -7.54 1.47 -8.26
CA PHE A 84 -6.62 1.32 -9.39
C PHE A 84 -5.67 0.15 -9.18
N ILE A 85 -5.07 0.01 -7.99
CA ILE A 85 -4.20 -1.11 -7.62
C ILE A 85 -4.93 -2.44 -7.78
N PHE A 86 -6.13 -2.59 -7.20
CA PHE A 86 -6.86 -3.85 -7.26
C PHE A 86 -7.45 -4.18 -8.64
N ILE A 87 -7.85 -3.18 -9.43
CA ILE A 87 -8.25 -3.37 -10.82
C ILE A 87 -7.05 -3.85 -11.65
N GLY A 88 -5.88 -3.24 -11.46
CA GLY A 88 -4.63 -3.66 -12.10
C GLY A 88 -4.24 -5.08 -11.71
N ALA A 89 -4.26 -5.38 -10.40
CA ALA A 89 -3.95 -6.69 -9.86
C ALA A 89 -4.81 -7.81 -10.47
N ARG A 90 -6.09 -7.55 -10.77
CA ARG A 90 -6.99 -8.53 -11.40
C ARG A 90 -6.56 -8.96 -12.80
N HIS A 91 -5.82 -8.11 -13.52
CA HIS A 91 -5.37 -8.37 -14.88
C HIS A 91 -3.87 -8.71 -14.94
N TRP A 92 -3.16 -8.57 -13.81
CA TRP A 92 -1.75 -8.86 -13.73
C TRP A 92 -1.53 -10.37 -13.66
N ARG A 93 -0.58 -10.88 -14.44
CA ARG A 93 -0.26 -12.32 -14.50
C ARG A 93 0.81 -12.75 -13.49
N GLY A 94 1.11 -11.88 -12.52
CA GLY A 94 2.20 -12.07 -11.58
C GLY A 94 3.56 -11.68 -12.14
N LEU A 95 4.61 -12.03 -11.41
CA LEU A 95 5.99 -11.87 -11.86
C LEU A 95 6.20 -12.81 -13.06
N GLY A 96 6.46 -12.25 -14.23
CA GLY A 96 6.67 -13.04 -15.44
C GLY A 96 7.74 -14.10 -15.19
N SER A 97 7.46 -15.34 -15.59
CA SER A 97 8.47 -16.38 -15.70
C SER A 97 9.50 -15.92 -16.73
N HIS A 98 10.61 -15.37 -16.27
CA HIS A 98 11.84 -15.47 -17.01
C HIS A 98 12.39 -16.87 -16.71
N ASP A 99 11.96 -17.84 -17.52
CA ASP A 99 12.85 -18.94 -17.88
C ASP A 99 13.95 -18.39 -18.81
#